data_AF-A0A1F4YCD0-F1
#
_entry.id   AF-A0A1F4YCD0-F1
#
_cell.length_a   1.000
_cell.length_b   1.000
_cell.length_c   1.000
_cell.angle_alpha   90.00
_cell.angle_beta   90.00
_cell.angle_gamma   90.00
#
_symmetry.space_group_name_H-M   'P 1'
#
loop_
_entity.id
_entity.type
_entity.pdbx_description
1 polymer ?
#
loop_
_entity_poly.entity_id
_entity_poly.type
_entity_poly.pdbx_seq_one_letter_code
_entity_poly.pdbx_strand_id
1 'polypeptide(L)'
;MKKVLLIMVLGLIPALTVAGEISLNLDRCAVLNDSADQAAESKIALHFAIPDSLTGRHIYYAELVISAPIQPSSEDSLFELLVFPLTSEWGQEDIDYEASEAITDSVLIGTKMVKLGDSHEFHIDITPFVHDILAGSRPNHGLIAIADLLGDRNLQIPGNLNGPLRDATRVRIVYR
;
A
#
# COMPACT_ATOMS: atom_id res chain seq x y z
N MET A 1 7.86 -18.77 -67.05
CA MET A 1 7.30 -17.78 -66.10
C MET A 1 7.31 -18.40 -64.71
N LYS A 2 8.24 -17.98 -63.84
CA LYS A 2 8.40 -18.54 -62.49
C LYS A 2 7.44 -17.81 -61.55
N LYS A 3 6.47 -18.53 -60.98
CA LYS A 3 5.60 -18.01 -59.91
C LYS A 3 6.43 -17.96 -58.62
N VAL A 4 6.77 -16.76 -58.17
CA VAL A 4 7.32 -16.56 -56.82
C VAL A 4 6.16 -16.72 -55.85
N LEU A 5 6.15 -17.84 -55.13
CA LEU A 5 5.21 -18.09 -54.04
C LEU A 5 5.69 -17.27 -52.84
N LEU A 6 5.03 -16.13 -52.61
CA LEU A 6 5.27 -15.31 -51.41
C LEU A 6 4.62 -16.06 -50.23
N ILE A 7 5.39 -16.83 -49.48
CA ILE A 7 4.95 -17.39 -48.21
C ILE A 7 4.83 -16.20 -47.25
N MET A 8 3.59 -15.80 -46.98
CA MET A 8 3.27 -14.96 -45.83
C MET A 8 3.68 -15.75 -44.61
N VAL A 9 4.84 -15.41 -44.03
CA VAL A 9 5.18 -15.79 -42.66
C VAL A 9 4.13 -15.08 -41.80
N LEU A 10 3.04 -15.78 -41.46
CA LEU A 10 2.29 -15.48 -40.25
C LEU A 10 3.27 -15.70 -39.11
N GLY A 11 4.06 -14.66 -38.85
CA GLY A 11 4.76 -14.53 -37.59
C GLY A 11 3.68 -14.67 -36.53
N LEU A 12 3.82 -15.71 -35.71
CA LEU A 12 3.15 -15.80 -34.43
C LEU A 12 3.07 -14.39 -33.86
N ILE A 13 1.88 -13.82 -33.83
CA ILE A 13 1.58 -12.77 -32.87
C ILE A 13 1.69 -13.55 -31.55
N PRO A 14 2.74 -13.35 -30.72
CA PRO A 14 2.70 -13.95 -29.41
C PRO A 14 1.42 -13.41 -28.78
N ALA A 15 0.57 -14.32 -28.33
CA ALA A 15 -0.72 -14.03 -27.74
C ALA A 15 -0.63 -12.71 -26.97
N LEU A 16 -1.50 -11.74 -27.33
CA LEU A 16 -1.81 -10.60 -26.49
C LEU A 16 -2.21 -11.16 -25.13
N THR A 17 -1.24 -11.32 -24.25
CA THR A 17 -1.47 -11.72 -22.87
C THR A 17 -2.06 -10.50 -22.21
N VAL A 18 -3.37 -10.56 -22.05
CA VAL A 18 -4.15 -9.56 -21.34
C VAL A 18 -3.57 -9.47 -19.94
N ALA A 19 -3.07 -8.29 -19.56
CA ALA A 19 -2.68 -8.03 -18.19
C ALA A 19 -3.94 -8.21 -17.30
N GLY A 20 -3.80 -8.99 -16.24
CA GLY A 20 -4.81 -9.11 -15.20
C GLY A 20 -4.68 -7.96 -14.22
N GLU A 21 -5.80 -7.56 -13.62
CA GLU A 21 -5.84 -6.64 -12.49
C GLU A 21 -6.64 -7.28 -11.36
N ILE A 22 -6.15 -7.16 -10.13
CA ILE A 22 -6.87 -7.53 -8.91
C ILE A 22 -6.81 -6.37 -7.92
N SER A 23 -7.92 -6.11 -7.24
CA SER A 23 -7.99 -5.20 -6.09
C SER A 23 -8.23 -6.01 -4.83
N LEU A 24 -7.33 -5.88 -3.86
CA LEU A 24 -7.36 -6.54 -2.57
C LEU A 24 -7.85 -5.55 -1.52
N ASN A 25 -8.88 -5.91 -0.78
CA ASN A 25 -9.30 -5.13 0.39
C ASN A 25 -8.36 -5.41 1.57
N LEU A 26 -8.32 -4.48 2.51
CA LEU A 26 -7.64 -4.72 3.78
C LEU A 26 -8.45 -5.70 4.65
N ASP A 27 -7.76 -6.67 5.25
CA ASP A 27 -8.37 -7.53 6.28
C ASP A 27 -8.29 -6.88 7.67
N ARG A 28 -7.24 -6.08 7.94
CA ARG A 28 -7.06 -5.35 9.20
C ARG A 28 -6.55 -3.94 8.94
N CYS A 29 -6.99 -3.02 9.80
CA CYS A 29 -6.54 -1.63 9.83
C CYS A 29 -6.62 -1.12 11.27
N ALA A 30 -5.55 -0.48 11.75
CA ALA A 30 -5.52 0.15 13.06
C ALA A 30 -4.79 1.50 12.98
N VAL A 31 -5.46 2.55 13.43
CA VAL A 31 -4.87 3.88 13.67
C VAL A 31 -4.26 3.87 15.06
N LEU A 32 -2.98 4.22 15.12
CA LEU A 32 -2.15 4.16 16.30
C LEU A 32 -1.65 5.57 16.59
N ASN A 33 -2.06 6.09 17.73
CA ASN A 33 -1.57 7.36 18.27
C ASN A 33 -0.87 7.04 19.58
N ASP A 34 0.24 7.72 19.84
CA ASP A 34 0.90 7.60 21.14
C ASP A 34 0.05 8.30 22.21
N SER A 35 -0.46 7.51 23.16
CA SER A 35 -1.24 8.03 24.29
C SER A 35 -0.40 8.81 25.31
N ALA A 36 0.92 8.57 25.33
CA ALA A 36 1.87 9.23 26.22
C ALA A 36 2.43 10.53 25.61
N ASP A 37 2.51 10.62 24.28
CA ASP A 37 3.01 11.80 23.56
C ASP A 37 2.10 12.22 22.40
N GLN A 38 1.29 13.26 22.62
CA GLN A 38 0.43 13.83 21.55
C GLN A 38 1.23 14.55 20.46
N ALA A 39 2.53 14.78 20.67
CA ALA A 39 3.42 15.30 19.65
C ALA A 39 4.05 14.19 18.81
N ALA A 40 3.86 12.91 19.10
CA ALA A 40 4.30 11.82 18.24
C ALA A 40 3.43 11.71 16.99
N GLU A 41 4.02 11.19 15.91
CA GLU A 41 3.36 10.97 14.63
C GLU A 41 2.25 9.93 14.75
N SER A 42 1.18 10.09 13.98
CA SER A 42 0.17 9.03 13.88
C SER A 42 0.64 7.95 12.93
N LYS A 43 0.29 6.71 13.25
CA LYS A 43 0.55 5.57 12.38
C LYS A 43 -0.74 4.88 11.99
N ILE A 44 -0.72 4.22 10.85
CA ILE A 44 -1.81 3.38 10.37
C ILE A 44 -1.19 2.03 10.02
N ALA A 45 -1.46 1.02 10.84
CA ALA A 45 -1.11 -0.36 10.54
C ALA A 45 -2.17 -0.94 9.58
N LEU A 46 -1.72 -1.52 8.46
CA LEU A 46 -2.54 -1.98 7.34
C LEU A 46 -2.16 -3.43 7.01
N HIS A 47 -3.15 -4.32 6.91
CA HIS A 47 -2.89 -5.70 6.49
C HIS A 47 -3.81 -6.13 5.36
N PHE A 48 -3.27 -6.89 4.42
CA PHE A 48 -3.99 -7.49 3.29
C PHE A 48 -3.45 -8.90 3.01
N ALA A 49 -4.19 -9.73 2.28
CA ALA A 49 -3.74 -11.05 1.87
C ALA A 49 -3.53 -11.11 0.36
N ILE A 50 -2.31 -11.40 -0.08
CA ILE A 50 -2.03 -11.71 -1.49
C ILE A 50 -2.49 -13.15 -1.76
N PRO A 51 -3.41 -13.39 -2.71
CA PRO A 51 -3.92 -14.72 -2.98
C PRO A 51 -2.89 -15.57 -3.73
N ASP A 52 -2.88 -16.88 -3.45
CA ASP A 52 -1.99 -17.87 -4.08
C ASP A 52 -2.06 -17.89 -5.62
N SER A 53 -3.15 -17.38 -6.19
CA SER A 53 -3.32 -17.25 -7.65
C SER A 53 -2.33 -16.29 -8.32
N LEU A 54 -1.63 -15.45 -7.55
CA LEU A 54 -0.58 -14.56 -8.03
C LEU A 54 0.83 -15.17 -7.92
N THR A 55 0.98 -16.30 -7.22
CA THR A 55 2.27 -16.98 -7.10
C THR A 55 2.76 -17.46 -8.48
N GLY A 56 4.00 -17.10 -8.81
CA GLY A 56 4.61 -17.39 -10.11
C GLY A 56 4.16 -16.49 -11.26
N ARG A 57 3.26 -15.52 -11.01
CA ARG A 57 2.91 -14.50 -12.00
C ARG A 57 3.94 -13.38 -12.02
N HIS A 58 4.05 -12.73 -13.17
CA HIS A 58 4.86 -11.53 -13.28
C HIS A 58 4.03 -10.32 -12.85
N ILE A 59 4.43 -9.68 -11.75
CA ILE A 59 3.81 -8.43 -11.30
C ILE A 59 4.45 -7.27 -12.07
N TYR A 60 3.63 -6.51 -12.79
CA TYR A 60 4.08 -5.30 -13.48
C TYR A 60 4.07 -4.10 -12.55
N TYR A 61 3.07 -4.03 -11.68
CA TYR A 61 2.83 -2.89 -10.82
C TYR A 61 1.95 -3.28 -9.64
N ALA A 62 2.23 -2.73 -8.47
CA ALA A 62 1.34 -2.78 -7.32
C ALA A 62 1.32 -1.44 -6.58
N GLU A 63 0.15 -1.04 -6.12
CA GLU A 63 -0.02 0.19 -5.35
C GLU A 63 -0.97 0.00 -4.18
N LEU A 64 -0.69 0.77 -3.11
CA LEU A 64 -1.61 1.04 -2.04
C LEU A 64 -2.43 2.28 -2.39
N VAL A 65 -3.75 2.12 -2.43
CA VAL A 65 -4.71 3.18 -2.71
C VAL A 65 -5.46 3.52 -1.44
N ILE A 66 -5.21 4.71 -0.87
CA ILE A 66 -5.85 5.19 0.36
C ILE A 66 -6.87 6.27 -0.01
N SER A 67 -8.14 6.05 0.34
CA SER A 67 -9.24 6.99 0.01
C SER A 67 -9.88 7.51 1.30
N ALA A 68 -9.13 8.29 2.09
CA ALA A 68 -9.55 8.68 3.43
C ALA A 68 -9.91 10.17 3.50
N PRO A 69 -11.05 10.55 4.12
CA PRO A 69 -11.31 11.93 4.47
C PRO A 69 -10.47 12.29 5.71
N ILE A 70 -9.17 12.49 5.53
CA ILE A 70 -8.30 13.07 6.56
C ILE A 70 -8.67 14.54 6.63
N GLN A 71 -9.66 14.87 7.47
CA GLN A 71 -10.15 16.24 7.61
C GLN A 71 -9.14 17.08 8.40
N PRO A 72 -8.73 18.26 7.89
CA PRO A 72 -7.84 19.16 8.61
C PRO A 72 -8.49 19.72 9.88
N SER A 73 -7.68 19.95 10.92
CA SER A 73 -8.01 20.88 12.00
C SER A 73 -7.60 22.34 11.70
N SER A 74 -6.78 22.59 10.68
CA SER A 74 -6.38 23.94 10.24
C SER A 74 -5.91 23.95 8.78
N GLU A 75 -6.12 25.07 8.08
CA GLU A 75 -5.88 25.26 6.64
C GLU A 75 -4.37 25.22 6.26
N ASP A 76 -4.08 24.68 5.07
CA ASP A 76 -2.78 24.67 4.37
C ASP A 76 -1.60 23.86 4.96
N SER A 77 -1.84 22.75 5.66
CA SER A 77 -0.75 21.83 6.04
C SER A 77 -0.50 20.74 4.99
N LEU A 78 0.78 20.46 4.74
CA LEU A 78 1.27 19.31 3.99
C LEU A 78 1.75 18.26 4.98
N PHE A 79 1.43 16.99 4.74
CA PHE A 79 2.04 15.88 5.45
C PHE A 79 2.61 14.88 4.45
N GLU A 80 3.62 14.16 4.90
CA GLU A 80 4.23 13.05 4.19
C GLU A 80 3.69 11.74 4.76
N LEU A 81 3.19 10.86 3.89
CA LEU A 81 2.90 9.49 4.22
C LEU A 81 4.11 8.63 3.89
N LEU A 82 4.79 8.13 4.90
CA LEU A 82 5.90 7.19 4.76
C LEU A 82 5.39 5.77 5.01
N VAL A 83 5.60 4.87 4.07
CA VAL A 83 5.12 3.48 4.18
C VAL A 83 6.29 2.54 4.39
N PHE A 84 6.20 1.75 5.45
CA PHE A 84 7.19 0.74 5.83
C PHE A 84 6.54 -0.64 5.92
N PRO A 85 7.28 -1.71 5.62
CA PRO A 85 6.85 -3.08 5.90
C PRO A 85 6.72 -3.35 7.40
N LEU A 86 5.80 -4.25 7.74
CA LEU A 86 5.81 -4.91 9.03
C LEU A 86 6.59 -6.23 8.93
N THR A 87 7.41 -6.50 9.93
CA THR A 87 8.27 -7.70 9.99
C THR A 87 7.55 -8.89 10.61
N SER A 88 6.53 -8.64 11.44
CA SER A 88 5.76 -9.67 12.16
C SER A 88 4.26 -9.40 12.14
N GLU A 89 3.47 -10.47 12.08
CA GLU A 89 2.00 -10.41 12.15
C GLU A 89 1.52 -9.86 13.50
N TRP A 90 0.38 -9.15 13.50
CA TRP A 90 -0.30 -8.72 14.74
C TRP A 90 -1.74 -9.23 14.76
N GLY A 91 -2.33 -9.43 15.95
CA GLY A 91 -3.70 -9.91 16.09
C GLY A 91 -4.75 -8.94 15.52
N GLN A 92 -6.00 -9.38 15.39
CA GLN A 92 -7.09 -8.49 14.95
C GLN A 92 -7.38 -7.33 15.92
N GLU A 93 -7.03 -7.47 17.21
CA GLU A 93 -7.47 -6.55 18.26
C GLU A 93 -6.33 -5.78 18.97
N ASP A 94 -5.05 -6.14 18.75
CA ASP A 94 -3.98 -5.81 19.71
C ASP A 94 -2.66 -5.31 19.07
N ILE A 95 -2.71 -4.31 18.19
CA ILE A 95 -1.49 -3.53 17.93
C ILE A 95 -1.64 -2.15 18.56
N ASP A 96 -0.75 -1.84 19.51
CA ASP A 96 -0.58 -0.51 20.06
C ASP A 96 0.63 0.19 19.41
N TYR A 97 0.80 1.47 19.74
CA TYR A 97 1.83 2.32 19.14
C TYR A 97 3.25 1.76 19.38
N GLU A 98 3.58 1.39 20.62
CA GLU A 98 4.92 0.92 21.00
C GLU A 98 5.21 -0.46 20.41
N ALA A 99 4.22 -1.37 20.43
CA ALA A 99 4.32 -2.67 19.80
C ALA A 99 4.58 -2.54 18.30
N SER A 100 3.97 -1.55 17.63
CA SER A 100 4.19 -1.31 16.21
C SER A 100 5.63 -0.94 15.86
N GLU A 101 6.32 -0.19 16.74
CA GLU A 101 7.75 0.16 16.54
C GLU A 101 8.63 -1.07 16.46
N ALA A 102 8.41 -2.02 17.38
CA ALA A 102 9.22 -3.22 17.49
C ALA A 102 9.11 -4.14 16.26
N ILE A 103 8.04 -4.00 15.48
CA ILE A 103 7.78 -4.82 14.30
C ILE A 103 7.81 -4.03 12.99
N THR A 104 8.12 -2.74 13.03
CA THR A 104 8.28 -1.91 11.82
C THR A 104 9.67 -2.11 11.24
N ASP A 105 9.73 -2.40 9.94
CA ASP A 105 10.99 -2.47 9.20
C ASP A 105 11.53 -1.04 8.95
N SER A 106 12.85 -0.93 8.88
CA SER A 106 13.53 0.35 8.59
C SER A 106 13.56 0.70 7.10
N VAL A 107 13.21 -0.23 6.22
CA VAL A 107 13.24 -0.03 4.77
C VAL A 107 11.96 0.66 4.30
N LEU A 108 12.07 1.93 3.91
CA LEU A 108 10.97 2.67 3.27
C LEU A 108 10.62 2.03 1.92
N ILE A 109 9.34 1.70 1.72
CA ILE A 109 8.86 1.13 0.45
C ILE A 109 8.22 2.17 -0.46
N GLY A 110 7.64 3.22 0.12
CA GLY A 110 6.94 4.25 -0.63
C GLY A 110 6.69 5.49 0.21
N THR A 111 6.58 6.63 -0.47
CA THR A 111 6.21 7.90 0.15
C THR A 111 5.18 8.63 -0.69
N LYS A 112 4.32 9.42 -0.05
CA LYS A 112 3.40 10.35 -0.72
C LYS A 112 3.24 11.64 0.07
N MET A 113 3.53 12.75 -0.59
CA MET A 113 3.13 14.08 -0.12
C MET A 113 1.62 14.26 -0.31
N VAL A 114 0.93 14.65 0.76
CA VAL A 114 -0.51 14.89 0.78
C VAL A 114 -0.79 16.28 1.34
N LYS A 115 -1.64 17.03 0.63
CA LYS A 115 -2.18 18.29 1.15
C LYS A 115 -3.45 18.00 1.95
N LEU A 116 -3.51 18.46 3.21
CA LEU A 116 -4.72 18.34 4.00
C LEU A 116 -5.87 19.12 3.34
N GLY A 117 -7.05 18.51 3.30
CA GLY A 117 -8.24 19.07 2.64
C GLY A 117 -8.41 18.67 1.16
N ASP A 118 -7.40 18.05 0.55
CA ASP A 118 -7.57 17.42 -0.77
C ASP A 118 -8.34 16.10 -0.61
N SER A 119 -9.57 16.04 -1.15
CA SER A 119 -10.42 14.85 -1.12
C SER A 119 -10.07 13.85 -2.22
N HIS A 120 -8.80 13.45 -2.31
CA HIS A 120 -8.31 12.59 -3.41
C HIS A 120 -7.89 11.21 -2.91
N GLU A 121 -7.97 10.22 -3.79
CA GLU A 121 -7.32 8.93 -3.59
C GLU A 121 -5.80 9.13 -3.64
N PHE A 122 -5.09 8.60 -2.65
CA PHE A 122 -3.63 8.61 -2.59
C PHE A 122 -3.10 7.29 -3.10
N HIS A 123 -2.16 7.34 -4.05
CA HIS A 123 -1.56 6.18 -4.67
C HIS A 123 -0.08 6.11 -4.26
N ILE A 124 0.31 5.00 -3.65
CA ILE A 124 1.68 4.74 -3.19
C ILE A 124 2.16 3.45 -3.84
N ASP A 125 3.27 3.53 -4.59
CA ASP A 125 3.88 2.35 -5.21
C ASP A 125 4.43 1.41 -4.12
N ILE A 126 3.99 0.15 -4.16
CA ILE A 126 4.45 -0.92 -3.27
C ILE A 126 4.91 -2.15 -4.07
N THR A 127 5.21 -1.96 -5.35
CA THR A 127 5.64 -3.04 -6.26
C THR A 127 6.81 -3.85 -5.70
N PRO A 128 7.89 -3.25 -5.15
CA PRO A 128 8.99 -4.01 -4.57
C PRO A 128 8.54 -4.90 -3.40
N PHE A 129 7.66 -4.39 -2.53
CA PHE A 129 7.13 -5.13 -1.39
C PHE A 129 6.31 -6.35 -1.82
N VAL A 130 5.45 -6.19 -2.82
CA VAL A 130 4.67 -7.31 -3.39
C VAL A 130 5.57 -8.36 -4.03
N HIS A 131 6.65 -7.95 -4.70
CA HIS A 131 7.64 -8.89 -5.21
C HIS A 131 8.32 -9.69 -4.11
N ASP A 132 8.69 -9.05 -3.00
CA ASP A 132 9.32 -9.72 -1.85
C ASP A 132 8.39 -10.76 -1.21
N ILE A 133 7.10 -10.43 -1.05
CA ILE A 133 6.10 -11.37 -0.57
C ILE A 133 6.01 -12.60 -1.47
N LEU A 134 5.84 -12.38 -2.79
CA LEU A 134 5.67 -13.47 -3.75
C LEU A 134 6.94 -14.30 -3.95
N ALA A 135 8.12 -13.73 -3.69
CA ALA A 135 9.39 -14.45 -3.65
C ALA A 135 9.58 -15.27 -2.37
N GLY A 136 8.72 -15.09 -1.36
CA GLY A 136 8.83 -15.71 -0.04
C GLY A 136 9.96 -15.13 0.82
N SER A 137 10.55 -13.99 0.42
CA SER A 137 11.53 -13.28 1.24
C SER A 137 10.86 -12.53 2.39
N ARG A 138 9.55 -12.27 2.29
CA ARG A 138 8.77 -11.63 3.33
C ARG A 138 7.48 -12.41 3.63
N PRO A 139 7.33 -12.98 4.84
CA PRO A 139 6.15 -13.78 5.19
C PRO A 139 4.94 -12.95 5.64
N ASN A 140 5.14 -11.68 6.01
CA ASN A 140 4.10 -10.78 6.49
C ASN A 140 3.68 -9.82 5.37
N HIS A 141 2.37 -9.65 5.19
CA HIS A 141 1.79 -8.77 4.18
C HIS A 141 1.39 -7.40 4.75
N GLY A 142 1.72 -7.15 6.01
CA GLY A 142 1.47 -5.93 6.74
C GLY A 142 2.36 -4.78 6.32
N LEU A 143 1.77 -3.59 6.32
CA LEU A 143 2.42 -2.30 6.14
C LEU A 143 2.08 -1.39 7.31
N ILE A 144 2.93 -0.42 7.58
CA ILE A 144 2.63 0.70 8.46
C ILE A 144 2.85 1.99 7.68
N ALA A 145 1.83 2.84 7.66
CA ALA A 145 1.90 4.18 7.10
C ALA A 145 2.07 5.17 8.27
N ILE A 146 3.11 5.99 8.20
CA ILE A 146 3.43 7.01 9.19
C ILE A 146 3.10 8.37 8.57
N ALA A 147 2.27 9.15 9.27
CA ALA A 147 1.89 10.49 8.82
C ALA A 147 2.76 11.55 9.53
N ASP A 148 3.80 12.00 8.84
CA ASP A 148 4.73 13.02 9.34
C ASP A 148 4.33 14.41 8.82
N LEU A 149 4.15 15.36 9.72
CA LEU A 149 3.80 16.73 9.34
C LEU A 149 5.08 17.54 9.12
N LEU A 150 5.32 17.97 7.87
CA LEU A 150 6.51 18.76 7.55
C LEU A 150 6.43 20.15 8.20
N GLY A 151 6.97 20.29 9.41
CA GLY A 151 7.27 21.58 10.04
C GLY A 151 6.35 22.09 11.16
N ASP A 152 5.44 21.29 11.73
CA ASP A 152 4.61 21.68 12.90
C ASP A 152 4.18 20.45 13.75
N ARG A 153 3.32 20.64 14.77
CA ARG A 153 2.76 19.56 15.60
C ARG A 153 2.23 18.40 14.75
N ASN A 154 2.63 17.18 15.09
CA ASN A 154 2.30 15.98 14.34
C ASN A 154 0.78 15.81 14.12
N LEU A 155 0.42 15.32 12.94
CA LEU A 155 -0.96 15.06 12.55
C LEU A 155 -1.51 13.93 13.44
N GLN A 156 -2.56 14.22 14.21
CA GLN A 156 -3.30 13.22 14.98
C GLN A 156 -4.45 12.66 14.13
N ILE A 157 -4.36 11.40 13.73
CA ILE A 157 -5.41 10.72 12.98
C ILE A 157 -6.42 10.17 13.98
N PRO A 158 -7.72 10.50 13.88
CA PRO A 158 -8.70 10.00 14.83
C PRO A 158 -8.78 8.46 14.84
N GLY A 159 -8.62 7.85 16.02
CA GLY A 159 -8.63 6.39 16.19
C GLY A 159 -9.96 5.69 15.80
N ASN A 160 -11.05 6.44 15.71
CA ASN A 160 -12.34 5.92 15.22
C ASN A 160 -12.36 5.71 13.69
N LEU A 161 -11.29 6.06 12.97
CA LEU A 161 -11.20 5.88 11.52
C LEU A 161 -10.77 4.48 11.10
N ASN A 162 -10.51 3.53 12.02
CA ASN A 162 -10.09 2.16 11.68
C ASN A 162 -10.99 1.49 10.64
N GLY A 163 -12.32 1.47 10.88
CA GLY A 163 -13.29 0.89 9.95
C GLY A 163 -13.37 1.65 8.62
N PRO A 164 -13.65 2.96 8.63
CA PRO A 164 -13.67 3.78 7.42
C PRO A 164 -12.39 3.70 6.57
N LEU A 165 -11.21 3.72 7.19
CA LEU A 165 -9.93 3.57 6.51
C LEU A 165 -9.76 2.19 5.90
N ARG A 166 -10.11 1.14 6.65
CA ARG A 166 -10.08 -0.24 6.14
C ARG A 166 -10.91 -0.39 4.88
N ASP A 167 -12.13 0.12 4.91
CA ASP A 167 -13.11 -0.07 3.83
C ASP A 167 -12.80 0.82 2.61
N ALA A 168 -12.07 1.92 2.80
CA ALA A 168 -11.70 2.86 1.74
C ALA A 168 -10.27 2.68 1.20
N THR A 169 -9.50 1.76 1.79
CA THR A 169 -8.12 1.46 1.38
C THR A 169 -8.05 0.09 0.69
N ARG A 170 -7.28 0.01 -0.39
CA ARG A 170 -7.10 -1.24 -1.15
C ARG A 170 -5.71 -1.33 -1.74
N VAL A 171 -5.27 -2.56 -2.01
CA VAL A 171 -4.05 -2.84 -2.79
C VAL A 171 -4.44 -3.26 -4.19
N ARG A 172 -4.00 -2.51 -5.20
CA ARG A 172 -4.22 -2.83 -6.61
C ARG A 172 -2.97 -3.47 -7.19
N ILE A 173 -3.10 -4.61 -7.85
CA ILE A 173 -1.99 -5.36 -8.45
C ILE A 173 -2.29 -5.64 -9.93
N VAL A 174 -1.37 -5.25 -10.81
CA VAL A 174 -1.40 -5.51 -12.25
C VAL A 174 -0.36 -6.58 -12.58
N TYR A 175 -0.78 -7.65 -13.25
CA TYR A 175 0.05 -8.85 -13.43
C TYR A 175 -0.16 -9.57 -14.77
N ARG A 176 0.69 -10.56 -15.03
CA ARG A 176 0.56 -11.55 -16.11
C ARG A 176 0.78 -12.96 -15.57
#